data_AF-A0A9N9ANF1-F1
#
_entry.id   AF-A0A9N9ANF1-F1
#
_cell.length_a   1.000
_cell.length_b   1.000
_cell.length_c   1.000
_cell.angle_alpha   90.00
_cell.angle_beta   90.00
_cell.angle_gamma   90.00
#
_symmetry.space_group_name_H-M   'P 1'
#
loop_
_entity.id
_entity.type
_entity.pdbx_description
1 polymer ?
#
loop_
_entity_poly.entity_id
_entity_poly.type
_entity_poly.pdbx_seq_one_letter_code
_entity_poly.pdbx_strand_id
1 'polypeptide(L)'
;MPSQEVADVETPLFQRPIIENAISTEELLDEPNKNVHEFIEFGDKIAEAQVDTGEVVSSFSWKKLWKYTGPGFLMSIAYLDPGNLEADLQCGAAAGYSMLWILLYAHIAGFLIQVLSVRLGVVTGQHLAQLINNNYSRPISLMFWLIIELAIIGSDIQEIVGTAIALKIILRLPLWIGTLLTAMDTFTFMLLQNYGVRKLEAFFMALISVMAICFWVEMFQSKPEVGEIFKGIIIPLVPSNAVVEAVALIGAVIMPHNLYLHSALVMTRKTDRNSKSKIKEANFYFGVESALALLCSFLINMAIVVVFASVFYSHNNIKSLPGLYDAADVLSRTLGSGARYLWAVGLLAAGQSSTMTGTFAGQYVVEGFFGKIFSNPWKRVAVTRGIAIIPSMLVAVFAVNHFDTMGELLNVLQSLCLPATLIPILKLISSKDVMGKKPTVMETNNTNGYQVINEVGVDS
;
A
#
# COMPACT_ATOMS: atom_id res chain seq x y z
N MET A 1 60.53 -54.87 13.24
CA MET A 1 61.53 -53.79 13.06
C MET A 1 62.39 -54.13 11.85
N PRO A 2 62.94 -53.15 11.11
CA PRO A 2 62.65 -51.70 11.13
C PRO A 2 62.27 -51.13 9.73
N SER A 3 61.87 -49.84 9.66
CA SER A 3 62.21 -48.80 8.63
C SER A 3 62.10 -49.12 7.11
N GLN A 4 61.78 -48.24 6.13
CA GLN A 4 61.67 -46.78 5.96
C GLN A 4 60.53 -46.47 4.92
N GLU A 5 60.27 -45.26 4.39
CA GLU A 5 60.14 -43.87 4.89
C GLU A 5 60.03 -42.91 3.67
N VAL A 6 59.32 -41.76 3.76
CA VAL A 6 59.12 -40.73 2.69
C VAL A 6 58.45 -41.26 1.37
N ALA A 7 57.88 -40.46 0.43
CA ALA A 7 57.70 -39.00 0.31
C ALA A 7 56.39 -38.60 -0.43
N ASP A 8 56.03 -37.32 -0.27
CA ASP A 8 55.38 -36.37 -1.24
C ASP A 8 54.69 -35.27 -0.40
N VAL A 9 55.34 -34.15 -0.04
CA VAL A 9 55.77 -32.98 -0.86
C VAL A 9 54.59 -32.08 -1.28
N GLU A 10 54.37 -30.99 -0.52
CA GLU A 10 54.28 -29.61 -1.07
C GLU A 10 54.26 -28.52 0.04
N THR A 11 55.04 -27.45 -0.16
CA THR A 11 55.12 -26.14 0.56
C THR A 11 55.98 -25.20 -0.32
N PRO A 12 56.14 -23.86 -0.08
CA PRO A 12 55.64 -22.97 0.99
C PRO A 12 54.77 -21.79 0.41
N LEU A 13 54.31 -20.74 1.11
CA LEU A 13 55.07 -19.59 1.67
C LEU A 13 54.22 -18.67 2.60
N PHE A 14 54.68 -18.55 3.85
CA PHE A 14 55.12 -17.31 4.56
C PHE A 14 54.27 -16.01 4.66
N GLN A 15 53.83 -15.71 5.91
CA GLN A 15 54.17 -14.53 6.77
C GLN A 15 53.80 -13.09 6.32
N ARG A 16 53.59 -12.04 7.16
CA ARG A 16 53.58 -11.71 8.63
C ARG A 16 52.93 -10.28 8.79
N PRO A 17 52.87 -9.56 9.95
CA PRO A 17 53.15 -9.90 11.36
C PRO A 17 51.98 -9.54 12.34
N ILE A 18 52.23 -9.66 13.65
CA ILE A 18 51.40 -9.16 14.77
C ILE A 18 52.05 -7.89 15.35
N ILE A 19 51.26 -6.98 15.93
CA ILE A 19 51.72 -6.02 16.94
C ILE A 19 50.78 -6.10 18.15
N GLU A 20 51.30 -6.55 19.29
CA GLU A 20 50.68 -6.35 20.60
C GLU A 20 51.17 -5.03 21.20
N ASN A 21 50.35 -4.41 22.03
CA ASN A 21 50.81 -3.65 23.19
C ASN A 21 49.67 -3.57 24.21
N ALA A 22 49.92 -4.06 25.43
CA ALA A 22 48.95 -4.01 26.51
C ALA A 22 49.07 -2.68 27.27
N ILE A 23 47.93 -2.09 27.62
CA ILE A 23 47.82 -1.09 28.70
C ILE A 23 46.70 -1.55 29.64
N SER A 24 46.90 -1.30 30.93
CA SER A 24 46.18 -1.90 32.06
C SER A 24 44.71 -1.52 32.16
N THR A 25 43.89 -2.52 32.49
CA THR A 25 42.61 -2.35 33.18
C THR A 25 42.84 -1.91 34.63
N GLU A 26 42.59 -0.62 34.96
CA GLU A 26 42.14 -0.17 36.30
C GLU A 26 41.82 1.35 36.31
N GLU A 27 40.72 1.76 35.65
CA GLU A 27 39.98 2.99 35.96
C GLU A 27 38.60 2.96 35.26
N LEU A 28 37.68 3.85 35.65
CA LEU A 28 36.29 3.98 35.14
C LEU A 28 35.33 2.81 35.43
N LEU A 29 35.28 2.36 36.69
CA LEU A 29 34.04 1.86 37.29
C LEU A 29 33.22 3.04 37.85
N ASP A 30 32.44 3.72 37.00
CA ASP A 30 31.13 4.31 37.35
C ASP A 30 30.49 5.08 36.18
N GLU A 31 29.54 4.46 35.49
CA GLU A 31 28.24 5.08 35.11
C GLU A 31 27.28 4.00 34.56
N PRO A 32 25.97 4.01 34.90
CA PRO A 32 25.04 2.98 34.45
C PRO A 32 24.64 3.16 32.98
N ASN A 33 24.90 2.13 32.19
CA ASN A 33 24.81 2.11 30.73
C ASN A 33 23.38 2.33 30.17
N LYS A 34 22.98 3.60 29.97
CA LYS A 34 21.62 4.00 29.58
C LYS A 34 21.26 3.80 28.11
N ASN A 35 22.22 3.64 27.20
CA ASN A 35 22.00 3.82 25.76
C ASN A 35 21.88 2.50 24.95
N VAL A 36 21.82 1.35 25.62
CA VAL A 36 21.85 0.02 24.96
C VAL A 36 20.46 -0.63 24.82
N HIS A 37 19.45 -0.20 25.59
CA HIS A 37 18.13 -0.85 25.62
C HIS A 37 17.09 -0.34 24.61
N GLU A 38 17.33 0.78 23.91
CA GLU A 38 16.29 1.50 23.14
C GLU A 38 16.24 1.14 21.63
N PHE A 39 16.98 0.12 21.17
CA PHE A 39 17.17 -0.16 19.73
C PHE A 39 16.62 -1.50 19.22
N ILE A 40 15.81 -2.20 20.02
CA ILE A 40 15.11 -3.44 19.64
C ILE A 40 13.64 -3.11 19.35
N GLU A 41 13.37 -2.33 18.29
CA GLU A 41 12.09 -1.60 18.21
C GLU A 41 11.16 -1.90 17.03
N PHE A 42 11.57 -2.40 15.85
CA PHE A 42 10.60 -2.41 14.73
C PHE A 42 9.61 -3.58 14.71
N GLY A 43 10.04 -4.78 15.14
CA GLY A 43 9.07 -5.86 15.39
C GLY A 43 8.25 -5.55 16.64
N ASP A 44 8.95 -5.02 17.64
CA ASP A 44 8.50 -4.95 19.02
C ASP A 44 7.61 -3.73 19.27
N LYS A 45 7.84 -2.56 18.65
CA LYS A 45 6.83 -1.47 18.64
C LYS A 45 5.57 -1.86 17.88
N ILE A 46 5.63 -2.73 16.86
CA ILE A 46 4.40 -3.27 16.26
C ILE A 46 3.73 -4.25 17.24
N ALA A 47 4.48 -5.03 18.02
CA ALA A 47 3.97 -5.94 19.05
C ALA A 47 3.37 -5.23 20.28
N GLU A 48 3.98 -4.14 20.74
CA GLU A 48 3.52 -3.29 21.85
C GLU A 48 2.36 -2.37 21.44
N ALA A 49 2.37 -1.84 20.22
CA ALA A 49 1.27 -1.06 19.68
C ALA A 49 0.09 -1.91 19.19
N GLN A 50 0.11 -3.25 19.35
CA GLN A 50 -1.03 -4.08 18.95
C GLN A 50 -2.27 -3.73 19.77
N VAL A 51 -3.33 -3.32 19.09
CA VAL A 51 -4.63 -3.15 19.73
C VAL A 51 -5.15 -4.53 20.17
N ASP A 52 -5.30 -4.72 21.48
CA ASP A 52 -5.87 -5.94 22.03
C ASP A 52 -7.37 -6.04 21.71
N THR A 53 -7.75 -7.17 21.12
CA THR A 53 -9.10 -7.49 20.64
C THR A 53 -9.98 -8.08 21.75
N GLY A 54 -9.39 -8.54 22.88
CA GLY A 54 -10.09 -9.14 24.02
C GLY A 54 -10.55 -10.59 23.79
N GLU A 55 -11.34 -11.16 24.70
CA GLU A 55 -11.83 -12.55 24.62
C GLU A 55 -12.76 -12.82 23.42
N VAL A 56 -13.13 -14.08 23.16
CA VAL A 56 -14.09 -14.43 22.09
C VAL A 56 -15.51 -14.13 22.54
N VAL A 57 -16.34 -13.59 21.65
CA VAL A 57 -17.77 -13.33 21.91
C VAL A 57 -18.59 -13.94 20.77
N SER A 58 -19.67 -14.64 21.11
CA SER A 58 -20.52 -15.40 20.16
C SER A 58 -21.45 -14.53 19.30
N SER A 59 -21.58 -13.25 19.60
CA SER A 59 -22.43 -12.28 18.91
C SER A 59 -21.62 -11.11 18.33
N PHE A 60 -22.17 -10.47 17.30
CA PHE A 60 -21.60 -9.27 16.70
C PHE A 60 -21.61 -8.10 17.71
N SER A 61 -20.52 -7.35 17.76
CA SER A 61 -20.33 -6.25 18.71
C SER A 61 -19.69 -5.03 18.05
N TRP A 62 -20.45 -3.93 17.98
CA TRP A 62 -19.96 -2.63 17.48
C TRP A 62 -18.73 -2.12 18.23
N LYS A 63 -18.66 -2.33 19.56
CA LYS A 63 -17.48 -2.00 20.38
C LYS A 63 -16.24 -2.81 19.99
N LYS A 64 -16.43 -3.97 19.36
CA LYS A 64 -15.36 -4.86 18.91
C LYS A 64 -14.97 -4.59 17.46
N LEU A 65 -15.94 -4.32 16.58
CA LEU A 65 -15.67 -3.78 15.25
C LEU A 65 -14.75 -2.56 15.37
N TRP A 66 -15.07 -1.59 16.23
CA TRP A 66 -14.25 -0.40 16.49
C TRP A 66 -12.81 -0.68 17.03
N LYS A 67 -12.54 -1.88 17.58
CA LYS A 67 -11.16 -2.30 17.92
C LYS A 67 -10.40 -2.83 16.71
N TYR A 68 -11.09 -3.51 15.80
CA TYR A 68 -10.51 -4.01 14.55
C TYR A 68 -10.33 -2.85 13.54
N THR A 69 -11.32 -1.95 13.43
CA THR A 69 -11.32 -0.75 12.56
C THR A 69 -10.00 0.01 12.58
N GLY A 70 -9.48 0.29 11.39
CA GLY A 70 -8.21 0.96 11.09
C GLY A 70 -7.61 0.41 9.78
N PRO A 71 -7.13 -0.84 9.75
CA PRO A 71 -6.45 -1.46 8.60
C PRO A 71 -7.22 -1.42 7.27
N GLY A 72 -8.53 -1.62 7.29
CA GLY A 72 -9.38 -1.59 6.11
C GLY A 72 -9.58 -0.18 5.55
N PHE A 73 -9.64 0.84 6.40
CA PHE A 73 -9.71 2.24 5.98
C PHE A 73 -8.36 2.81 5.51
N LEU A 74 -7.24 2.33 6.08
CA LEU A 74 -5.90 2.63 5.52
C LEU A 74 -5.72 1.97 4.14
N MET A 75 -6.22 0.74 3.96
CA MET A 75 -6.22 0.07 2.65
C MET A 75 -7.11 0.80 1.63
N SER A 76 -8.29 1.31 2.04
CA SER A 76 -9.23 1.94 1.11
C SER A 76 -8.79 3.33 0.60
N ILE A 77 -7.70 3.88 1.13
CA ILE A 77 -7.08 5.11 0.63
C ILE A 77 -6.40 4.93 -0.72
N ALA A 78 -5.76 3.78 -0.96
CA ALA A 78 -5.23 3.41 -2.27
C ALA A 78 -6.35 2.92 -3.25
N TYR A 79 -7.61 3.28 -2.97
CA TYR A 79 -8.71 3.29 -3.94
C TYR A 79 -9.10 4.74 -4.33
N LEU A 80 -8.50 5.74 -3.67
CA LEU A 80 -8.83 7.17 -3.70
C LEU A 80 -7.59 8.04 -3.95
N ASP A 81 -6.52 7.45 -4.50
CA ASP A 81 -5.31 8.17 -4.89
C ASP A 81 -5.56 8.96 -6.21
N PRO A 82 -4.67 9.90 -6.59
CA PRO A 82 -4.81 10.65 -7.82
C PRO A 82 -4.90 9.78 -9.10
N GLY A 83 -4.26 8.61 -9.14
CA GLY A 83 -4.35 7.69 -10.28
C GLY A 83 -5.75 7.12 -10.48
N ASN A 84 -6.45 6.80 -9.39
CA ASN A 84 -7.86 6.41 -9.43
C ASN A 84 -8.78 7.59 -9.77
N LEU A 85 -8.56 8.78 -9.21
CA LEU A 85 -9.37 9.95 -9.56
C LEU A 85 -9.26 10.29 -11.06
N GLU A 86 -8.07 10.10 -11.65
CA GLU A 86 -7.82 10.27 -13.07
C GLU A 86 -8.52 9.20 -13.92
N ALA A 87 -8.46 7.93 -13.52
CA ALA A 87 -9.19 6.85 -14.20
C ALA A 87 -10.71 7.08 -14.15
N ASP A 88 -11.26 7.51 -13.01
CA ASP A 88 -12.68 7.81 -12.83
C ASP A 88 -13.14 8.98 -13.71
N LEU A 89 -12.39 10.09 -13.74
CA LEU A 89 -12.77 11.27 -14.52
C LEU A 89 -12.63 11.01 -16.03
N GLN A 90 -11.62 10.25 -16.46
CA GLN A 90 -11.46 9.83 -17.86
C GLN A 90 -12.57 8.86 -18.27
N CYS A 91 -12.92 7.89 -17.42
CA CYS A 91 -14.03 6.95 -17.61
C CYS A 91 -15.38 7.69 -17.81
N GLY A 92 -15.70 8.63 -16.92
CA GLY A 92 -16.90 9.46 -17.02
C GLY A 92 -16.90 10.37 -18.26
N ALA A 93 -15.75 10.93 -18.63
CA ALA A 93 -15.60 11.75 -19.84
C ALA A 93 -15.72 10.96 -21.14
N ALA A 94 -15.22 9.72 -21.19
CA ALA A 94 -15.20 8.86 -22.38
C ALA A 94 -16.53 8.16 -22.68
N ALA A 95 -17.24 7.72 -21.65
CA ALA A 95 -18.41 6.84 -21.76
C ALA A 95 -19.64 7.29 -20.94
N GLY A 96 -19.57 8.44 -20.27
CA GLY A 96 -20.65 8.92 -19.42
C GLY A 96 -20.93 7.93 -18.30
N TYR A 97 -22.21 7.65 -18.07
CA TYR A 97 -22.63 6.70 -17.03
C TYR A 97 -22.37 5.22 -17.39
N SER A 98 -22.05 4.88 -18.65
CA SER A 98 -22.14 3.49 -19.13
C SER A 98 -21.10 2.53 -18.54
N MET A 99 -20.03 3.03 -17.92
CA MET A 99 -18.97 2.22 -17.30
C MET A 99 -19.08 2.14 -15.77
N LEU A 100 -20.14 2.69 -15.14
CA LEU A 100 -20.36 2.59 -13.69
C LEU A 100 -20.46 1.13 -13.20
N TRP A 101 -20.96 0.21 -14.02
CA TRP A 101 -20.92 -1.22 -13.72
C TRP A 101 -19.49 -1.77 -13.63
N ILE A 102 -18.54 -1.30 -14.45
CA ILE A 102 -17.14 -1.72 -14.38
C ILE A 102 -16.53 -1.26 -13.06
N LEU A 103 -16.76 -0.01 -12.67
CA LEU A 103 -16.33 0.53 -11.37
C LEU A 103 -16.84 -0.32 -10.20
N LEU A 104 -18.13 -0.70 -10.22
CA LEU A 104 -18.75 -1.54 -9.19
C LEU A 104 -18.16 -2.96 -9.18
N TYR A 105 -18.04 -3.60 -10.34
CA TYR A 105 -17.51 -4.96 -10.45
C TYR A 105 -16.01 -5.01 -10.10
N ALA A 106 -15.23 -3.99 -10.44
CA ALA A 106 -13.84 -3.84 -10.02
C ALA A 106 -13.71 -3.66 -8.50
N HIS A 107 -14.61 -2.88 -7.87
CA HIS A 107 -14.68 -2.77 -6.41
C HIS A 107 -15.07 -4.09 -5.72
N ILE A 108 -16.02 -4.85 -6.28
CA ILE A 108 -16.41 -6.17 -5.77
C ILE A 108 -15.25 -7.17 -5.92
N ALA A 109 -14.58 -7.21 -7.08
CA ALA A 109 -13.40 -8.05 -7.29
C ALA A 109 -12.24 -7.66 -6.37
N GLY A 110 -11.98 -6.36 -6.23
CA GLY A 110 -11.03 -5.80 -5.28
C GLY A 110 -11.32 -6.25 -3.86
N PHE A 111 -12.56 -6.10 -3.37
CA PHE A 111 -12.98 -6.59 -2.06
C PHE A 111 -12.71 -8.09 -1.86
N LEU A 112 -13.05 -8.93 -2.84
CA LEU A 112 -12.81 -10.37 -2.74
C LEU A 112 -11.31 -10.70 -2.65
N ILE A 113 -10.46 -10.03 -3.43
CA ILE A 113 -8.99 -10.23 -3.40
C ILE A 113 -8.40 -9.65 -2.10
N GLN A 114 -8.92 -8.52 -1.61
CA GLN A 114 -8.50 -7.92 -0.34
C GLN A 114 -8.83 -8.83 0.86
N VAL A 115 -10.02 -9.47 0.87
CA VAL A 115 -10.38 -10.47 1.91
C VAL A 115 -9.45 -11.69 1.86
N LEU A 116 -8.94 -12.06 0.68
CA LEU A 116 -7.91 -13.10 0.56
C LEU A 116 -6.57 -12.64 1.18
N SER A 117 -6.09 -11.42 0.88
CA SER A 117 -4.88 -10.83 1.48
C SER A 117 -4.96 -10.71 3.01
N VAL A 118 -6.12 -10.26 3.53
CA VAL A 118 -6.45 -10.24 4.97
C VAL A 118 -6.28 -11.63 5.57
N ARG A 119 -6.95 -12.63 4.98
CA ARG A 119 -6.97 -14.00 5.49
C ARG A 119 -5.58 -14.62 5.52
N LEU A 120 -4.74 -14.31 4.53
CA LEU A 120 -3.35 -14.76 4.47
C LEU A 120 -2.54 -14.21 5.65
N GLY A 121 -2.57 -12.89 5.90
CA GLY A 121 -1.84 -12.25 7.00
C GLY A 121 -2.37 -12.62 8.39
N VAL A 122 -3.69 -12.77 8.55
CA VAL A 122 -4.32 -13.19 9.82
C VAL A 122 -3.91 -14.62 10.18
N VAL A 123 -4.01 -15.58 9.24
CA VAL A 123 -3.74 -17.00 9.49
C VAL A 123 -2.25 -17.28 9.67
N THR A 124 -1.41 -16.83 8.74
CA THR A 124 0.02 -17.18 8.73
C THR A 124 0.84 -16.36 9.73
N GLY A 125 0.40 -15.13 10.03
CA GLY A 125 1.21 -14.16 10.78
C GLY A 125 2.40 -13.59 10.01
N GLN A 126 2.41 -13.73 8.68
CA GLN A 126 3.39 -13.16 7.76
C GLN A 126 2.68 -12.36 6.66
N HIS A 127 3.27 -11.26 6.20
CA HIS A 127 2.73 -10.50 5.08
C HIS A 127 3.16 -11.09 3.73
N LEU A 128 2.46 -10.72 2.64
CA LEU A 128 2.58 -11.35 1.32
C LEU A 128 4.03 -11.40 0.79
N ALA A 129 4.82 -10.33 0.97
CA ALA A 129 6.22 -10.29 0.54
C ALA A 129 7.08 -11.33 1.27
N GLN A 130 6.92 -11.50 2.60
CA GLN A 130 7.61 -12.55 3.36
C GLN A 130 7.21 -13.95 2.85
N LEU A 131 5.91 -14.16 2.59
CA LEU A 131 5.41 -15.46 2.14
C LEU A 131 5.89 -15.80 0.73
N ILE A 132 5.99 -14.84 -0.18
CA ILE A 132 6.60 -15.05 -1.50
C ILE A 132 8.07 -15.43 -1.31
N ASN A 133 8.82 -14.66 -0.52
CA ASN A 133 10.24 -14.89 -0.30
C ASN A 133 10.54 -16.24 0.39
N ASN A 134 9.65 -16.70 1.26
CA ASN A 134 9.76 -17.98 1.99
C ASN A 134 9.29 -19.20 1.18
N ASN A 135 8.51 -19.04 0.11
CA ASN A 135 7.91 -20.16 -0.66
C ASN A 135 8.36 -20.23 -2.14
N TYR A 136 9.20 -19.30 -2.61
CA TYR A 136 9.74 -19.27 -3.97
C TYR A 136 11.27 -19.19 -3.95
N SER A 137 11.93 -19.62 -5.03
CA SER A 137 13.38 -19.51 -5.14
C SER A 137 13.81 -18.04 -5.30
N ARG A 138 15.02 -17.69 -4.80
CA ARG A 138 15.56 -16.33 -4.85
C ARG A 138 15.40 -15.59 -6.19
N PRO A 139 15.68 -16.15 -7.38
CA PRO A 139 15.48 -15.42 -8.64
C PRO A 139 14.00 -15.11 -8.93
N ILE A 140 13.06 -15.99 -8.54
CA ILE A 140 11.63 -15.75 -8.72
C ILE A 140 11.13 -14.74 -7.67
N SER A 141 11.65 -14.82 -6.44
CA SER A 141 11.40 -13.83 -5.37
C SER A 141 11.83 -12.41 -5.82
N LEU A 142 13.04 -12.28 -6.38
CA LEU A 142 13.55 -11.01 -6.93
C LEU A 142 12.74 -10.53 -8.15
N MET A 143 12.25 -11.43 -9.00
CA MET A 143 11.35 -11.08 -10.11
C MET A 143 10.03 -10.48 -9.59
N PHE A 144 9.41 -11.09 -8.57
CA PHE A 144 8.21 -10.53 -7.94
C PHE A 144 8.50 -9.18 -7.27
N TRP A 145 9.66 -9.04 -6.59
CA TRP A 145 10.08 -7.75 -6.03
C TRP A 145 10.17 -6.66 -7.10
N LEU A 146 10.88 -6.90 -8.21
CA LEU A 146 11.03 -5.92 -9.29
C LEU A 146 9.68 -5.47 -9.89
N ILE A 147 8.73 -6.40 -10.04
CA ILE A 147 7.40 -6.08 -10.59
C ILE A 147 6.58 -5.24 -9.61
N ILE A 148 6.67 -5.49 -8.30
CA ILE A 148 5.93 -4.71 -7.30
C ILE A 148 6.59 -3.37 -6.98
N GLU A 149 7.92 -3.28 -7.01
CA GLU A 149 8.66 -2.02 -6.87
C GLU A 149 8.33 -1.08 -8.05
N LEU A 150 8.24 -1.62 -9.28
CA LEU A 150 7.80 -0.88 -10.46
C LEU A 150 6.35 -0.36 -10.32
N ALA A 151 5.45 -1.17 -9.75
CA ALA A 151 4.08 -0.77 -9.46
C ALA A 151 3.99 0.33 -8.38
N ILE A 152 4.87 0.31 -7.37
CA ILE A 152 4.98 1.36 -6.36
C ILE A 152 5.50 2.66 -6.98
N ILE A 153 6.59 2.61 -7.74
CA ILE A 153 7.14 3.77 -8.49
C ILE A 153 6.07 4.36 -9.41
N GLY A 154 5.29 3.52 -10.11
CA GLY A 154 4.22 3.97 -10.98
C GLY A 154 3.12 4.76 -10.26
N SER A 155 2.76 4.34 -9.05
CA SER A 155 1.78 5.02 -8.20
C SER A 155 2.37 6.31 -7.60
N ASP A 156 3.61 6.29 -7.08
CA ASP A 156 4.33 7.47 -6.56
C ASP A 156 4.37 8.63 -7.58
N ILE A 157 4.49 8.34 -8.88
CA ILE A 157 4.42 9.37 -9.93
C ILE A 157 3.04 10.05 -9.91
N GLN A 158 1.95 9.30 -9.85
CA GLN A 158 0.58 9.82 -9.86
C GLN A 158 0.28 10.63 -8.58
N GLU A 159 0.75 10.17 -7.42
CA GLU A 159 0.67 10.90 -6.14
C GLU A 159 1.34 12.28 -6.18
N ILE A 160 2.57 12.30 -6.69
CA ILE A 160 3.42 13.49 -6.80
C ILE A 160 2.80 14.48 -7.79
N VAL A 161 2.33 14.00 -8.94
CA VAL A 161 1.69 14.81 -9.98
C VAL A 161 0.37 15.38 -9.50
N GLY A 162 -0.51 14.55 -8.91
CA GLY A 162 -1.79 15.00 -8.35
C GLY A 162 -1.63 16.07 -7.28
N THR A 163 -0.70 15.87 -6.34
CA THR A 163 -0.40 16.87 -5.30
C THR A 163 0.18 18.16 -5.89
N ALA A 164 1.11 18.07 -6.85
CA ALA A 164 1.67 19.24 -7.52
C ALA A 164 0.61 20.03 -8.31
N ILE A 165 -0.33 19.34 -8.96
CA ILE A 165 -1.50 19.94 -9.63
C ILE A 165 -2.40 20.65 -8.62
N ALA A 166 -2.74 20.01 -7.49
CA ALA A 166 -3.55 20.61 -6.44
C ALA A 166 -2.91 21.89 -5.86
N LEU A 167 -1.61 21.85 -5.55
CA LEU A 167 -0.84 23.01 -5.08
C LEU A 167 -0.76 24.13 -6.14
N LYS A 168 -0.63 23.79 -7.43
CA LYS A 168 -0.73 24.75 -8.54
C LYS A 168 -2.12 25.39 -8.63
N ILE A 169 -3.20 24.65 -8.36
CA ILE A 169 -4.56 25.19 -8.41
C ILE A 169 -4.84 26.12 -7.22
N ILE A 170 -4.47 25.71 -6.01
CA ILE A 170 -4.75 26.46 -4.77
C ILE A 170 -3.80 27.65 -4.61
N LEU A 171 -2.49 27.43 -4.67
CA LEU A 171 -1.44 28.41 -4.34
C LEU A 171 -0.82 29.09 -5.57
N ARG A 172 -1.19 28.67 -6.79
CA ARG A 172 -0.60 29.16 -8.07
C ARG A 172 0.91 28.93 -8.20
N LEU A 173 1.44 27.95 -7.46
CA LEU A 173 2.84 27.54 -7.54
C LEU A 173 3.15 26.82 -8.87
N PRO A 174 4.38 26.96 -9.41
CA PRO A 174 4.84 26.13 -10.52
C PRO A 174 5.00 24.67 -10.08
N LEU A 175 4.75 23.74 -11.01
CA LEU A 175 4.66 22.29 -10.71
C LEU A 175 5.91 21.73 -10.02
N TRP A 176 7.11 22.16 -10.43
CA TRP A 176 8.36 21.71 -9.82
C TRP A 176 8.50 22.08 -8.33
N ILE A 177 7.88 23.18 -7.87
CA ILE A 177 7.79 23.50 -6.44
C ILE A 177 6.78 22.58 -5.75
N GLY A 178 5.64 22.29 -6.39
CA GLY A 178 4.68 21.30 -5.88
C GLY A 178 5.31 19.91 -5.70
N THR A 179 6.07 19.44 -6.69
CA THR A 179 6.86 18.21 -6.61
C THR A 179 7.91 18.26 -5.49
N LEU A 180 8.64 19.37 -5.34
CA LEU A 180 9.62 19.49 -4.25
C LEU A 180 8.96 19.49 -2.86
N LEU A 181 7.74 20.05 -2.73
CA LEU A 181 6.95 20.00 -1.51
C LEU A 181 6.50 18.57 -1.17
N THR A 182 6.14 17.72 -2.16
CA THR A 182 5.79 16.30 -1.87
C THR A 182 6.95 15.50 -1.27
N ALA A 183 8.20 15.86 -1.57
CA ALA A 183 9.35 15.27 -0.89
C ALA A 183 9.44 15.66 0.60
N MET A 184 8.90 16.82 1.00
CA MET A 184 8.80 17.22 2.40
C MET A 184 7.74 16.42 3.15
N ASP A 185 6.68 15.97 2.49
CA ASP A 185 5.60 15.21 3.12
C ASP A 185 6.03 13.81 3.60
N THR A 186 7.13 13.28 3.06
CA THR A 186 7.81 12.09 3.62
C THR A 186 8.30 12.35 5.05
N PHE A 187 8.76 13.56 5.37
CA PHE A 187 9.14 13.93 6.74
C PHE A 187 7.90 14.16 7.61
N THR A 188 6.83 14.75 7.07
CA THR A 188 5.53 14.91 7.76
C THR A 188 4.95 13.55 8.17
N PHE A 189 4.93 12.59 7.25
CA PHE A 189 4.56 11.19 7.48
C PHE A 189 5.38 10.56 8.60
N MET A 190 6.70 10.64 8.47
CA MET A 190 7.65 10.02 9.39
C MET A 190 7.61 10.66 10.78
N LEU A 191 7.23 11.93 10.91
CA LEU A 191 6.90 12.57 12.18
C LEU A 191 5.59 12.03 12.76
N LEU A 192 4.53 11.96 11.94
CA LEU A 192 3.21 11.50 12.37
C LEU A 192 3.19 10.03 12.82
N GLN A 193 3.99 9.16 12.20
CA GLN A 193 4.16 7.75 12.57
C GLN A 193 4.57 7.58 14.04
N ASN A 194 5.39 8.48 14.59
CA ASN A 194 5.83 8.42 16.00
C ASN A 194 4.71 8.70 17.01
N TYR A 195 3.58 9.30 16.59
CA TYR A 195 2.46 9.60 17.48
C TYR A 195 1.50 8.42 17.69
N GLY A 196 1.71 7.30 17.00
CA GLY A 196 1.03 6.02 17.23
C GLY A 196 -0.18 5.74 16.34
N VAL A 197 -0.40 4.45 16.07
CA VAL A 197 -1.30 3.92 15.02
C VAL A 197 -2.70 4.54 15.04
N ARG A 198 -3.36 4.65 16.19
CA ARG A 198 -4.73 5.21 16.27
C ARG A 198 -4.85 6.70 15.90
N LYS A 199 -3.81 7.51 16.11
CA LYS A 199 -3.84 8.93 15.72
C LYS A 199 -3.65 9.07 14.21
N LEU A 200 -2.80 8.23 13.64
CA LEU A 200 -2.61 8.08 12.21
C LEU A 200 -3.91 7.61 11.52
N GLU A 201 -4.58 6.58 12.06
CA GLU A 201 -5.91 6.12 11.61
C GLU A 201 -6.94 7.26 11.64
N ALA A 202 -6.99 8.05 12.72
CA ALA A 202 -7.90 9.20 12.82
C ALA A 202 -7.59 10.33 11.82
N PHE A 203 -6.31 10.61 11.56
CA PHE A 203 -5.89 11.57 10.54
C PHE A 203 -6.29 11.13 9.13
N PHE A 204 -6.07 9.85 8.80
CA PHE A 204 -6.50 9.26 7.54
C PHE A 204 -8.02 9.31 7.35
N MET A 205 -8.81 8.99 8.39
CA MET A 205 -10.27 9.15 8.36
C MET A 205 -10.71 10.60 8.10
N ALA A 206 -9.95 11.60 8.57
CA ALA A 206 -10.22 13.00 8.26
C ALA A 206 -9.96 13.33 6.77
N LEU A 207 -8.88 12.82 6.17
CA LEU A 207 -8.60 13.00 4.74
C LEU A 207 -9.69 12.33 3.85
N ILE A 208 -10.10 11.10 4.18
CA ILE A 208 -11.22 10.42 3.50
C ILE A 208 -12.51 11.25 3.62
N SER A 209 -12.77 11.82 4.80
CA SER A 209 -13.95 12.67 5.02
C SER A 209 -13.91 13.95 4.18
N VAL A 210 -12.73 14.58 4.01
CA VAL A 210 -12.56 15.74 3.13
C VAL A 210 -12.82 15.37 1.68
N MET A 211 -12.23 14.29 1.17
CA MET A 211 -12.48 13.80 -0.20
C MET A 211 -13.97 13.53 -0.44
N ALA A 212 -14.61 12.79 0.47
CA ALA A 212 -16.03 12.49 0.38
C ALA A 212 -16.90 13.75 0.32
N ILE A 213 -16.64 14.74 1.19
CA ILE A 213 -17.38 16.01 1.21
C ILE A 213 -17.16 16.79 -0.10
N CYS A 214 -15.92 16.94 -0.56
CA CYS A 214 -15.60 17.67 -1.80
C CYS A 214 -16.33 17.08 -3.02
N PHE A 215 -16.12 15.79 -3.30
CA PHE A 215 -16.63 15.17 -4.52
C PHE A 215 -18.14 14.91 -4.48
N TRP A 216 -18.75 14.66 -3.31
CA TRP A 216 -20.22 14.60 -3.21
C TRP A 216 -20.88 15.98 -3.38
N VAL A 217 -20.25 17.05 -2.88
CA VAL A 217 -20.77 18.42 -3.06
C VAL A 217 -20.69 18.85 -4.53
N GLU A 218 -19.72 18.38 -5.30
CA GLU A 218 -19.66 18.55 -6.76
C GLU A 218 -20.74 17.71 -7.48
N MET A 219 -20.92 16.44 -7.09
CA MET A 219 -21.96 15.55 -7.63
C MET A 219 -23.39 16.09 -7.43
N PHE A 220 -23.70 16.68 -6.27
CA PHE A 220 -25.01 17.31 -6.06
C PHE A 220 -25.16 18.63 -6.82
N GLN A 221 -24.07 19.36 -7.09
CA GLN A 221 -24.11 20.58 -7.90
C GLN A 221 -24.28 20.31 -9.39
N SER A 222 -23.75 19.19 -9.91
CA SER A 222 -23.88 18.84 -11.34
C SER A 222 -25.26 18.33 -11.74
N LYS A 223 -26.14 18.03 -10.76
CA LYS A 223 -27.54 17.60 -10.94
C LYS A 223 -27.71 16.43 -11.93
N PRO A 224 -26.99 15.31 -11.70
CA PRO A 224 -26.96 14.19 -12.64
C PRO A 224 -28.32 13.47 -12.72
N GLU A 225 -28.61 12.87 -13.88
CA GLU A 225 -29.84 12.12 -14.10
C GLU A 225 -29.77 10.75 -13.40
N VAL A 226 -30.36 10.66 -12.21
CA VAL A 226 -30.39 9.46 -11.36
C VAL A 226 -30.85 8.20 -12.12
N GLY A 227 -31.76 8.34 -13.10
CA GLY A 227 -32.19 7.23 -13.96
C GLY A 227 -31.08 6.65 -14.84
N GLU A 228 -30.19 7.48 -15.37
CA GLU A 228 -29.04 7.04 -16.16
C GLU A 228 -27.91 6.49 -15.28
N ILE A 229 -27.74 6.99 -14.06
CA ILE A 229 -26.83 6.38 -13.07
C ILE A 229 -27.25 4.92 -12.79
N PHE A 230 -28.53 4.67 -12.49
CA PHE A 230 -29.03 3.31 -12.25
C PHE A 230 -28.90 2.41 -13.49
N LYS A 231 -29.15 2.92 -14.70
CA LYS A 231 -28.89 2.17 -15.94
C LYS A 231 -27.42 1.82 -16.10
N GLY A 232 -26.51 2.79 -15.89
CA GLY A 232 -25.07 2.61 -16.04
C GLY A 232 -24.45 1.62 -15.05
N ILE A 233 -25.07 1.44 -13.88
CA ILE A 233 -24.68 0.43 -12.88
C ILE A 233 -25.20 -0.97 -13.24
N ILE A 234 -26.35 -1.08 -13.92
CA ILE A 234 -27.05 -2.35 -14.16
C ILE A 234 -26.77 -2.94 -15.56
N ILE A 235 -26.57 -2.09 -16.57
CA ILE A 235 -26.47 -2.49 -17.98
C ILE A 235 -24.99 -2.56 -18.38
N PRO A 236 -24.43 -3.76 -18.67
CA PRO A 236 -23.03 -3.91 -19.03
C PRO A 236 -22.78 -3.48 -20.48
N LEU A 237 -22.58 -2.18 -20.69
CA LEU A 237 -22.22 -1.58 -21.98
C LEU A 237 -20.80 -0.98 -21.93
N VAL A 238 -20.00 -1.21 -22.97
CA VAL A 238 -18.69 -0.56 -23.16
C VAL A 238 -18.66 0.03 -24.57
N PRO A 239 -18.50 1.36 -24.73
CA PRO A 239 -18.29 1.96 -26.04
C PRO A 239 -16.98 1.46 -26.66
N SER A 240 -16.99 1.14 -27.95
CA SER A 240 -15.80 0.59 -28.64
C SER A 240 -14.61 1.54 -28.69
N ASN A 241 -14.83 2.83 -28.43
CA ASN A 241 -13.81 3.87 -28.32
C ASN A 241 -13.27 4.06 -26.89
N ALA A 242 -13.80 3.34 -25.89
CA ALA A 242 -13.56 3.57 -24.46
C ALA A 242 -12.98 2.31 -23.75
N VAL A 243 -12.28 1.46 -24.51
CA VAL A 243 -11.81 0.14 -24.05
C VAL A 243 -10.48 0.22 -23.28
N VAL A 244 -9.65 1.23 -23.54
CA VAL A 244 -8.37 1.39 -22.83
C VAL A 244 -8.65 1.94 -21.43
N GLU A 245 -9.56 2.90 -21.35
CA GLU A 245 -10.11 3.52 -20.16
C GLU A 245 -10.79 2.46 -19.26
N ALA A 246 -11.51 1.50 -19.83
CA ALA A 246 -12.07 0.36 -19.11
C ALA A 246 -10.98 -0.53 -18.45
N VAL A 247 -9.83 -0.72 -19.10
CA VAL A 247 -8.70 -1.51 -18.59
C VAL A 247 -7.86 -0.72 -17.58
N ALA A 248 -7.72 0.59 -17.80
CA ALA A 248 -7.10 1.53 -16.87
C ALA A 248 -7.89 1.62 -15.57
N LEU A 249 -9.22 1.72 -15.63
CA LEU A 249 -10.12 1.73 -14.47
C LEU A 249 -9.96 0.47 -13.60
N ILE A 250 -9.83 -0.71 -14.21
CA ILE A 250 -9.59 -1.97 -13.48
C ILE A 250 -8.21 -1.98 -12.82
N GLY A 251 -7.18 -1.48 -13.51
CA GLY A 251 -5.80 -1.44 -13.00
C GLY A 251 -5.63 -0.45 -11.85
N ALA A 252 -6.28 0.70 -11.95
CA ALA A 252 -6.40 1.73 -10.92
C ALA A 252 -7.13 1.16 -9.68
N VAL A 253 -8.36 0.68 -9.83
CA VAL A 253 -9.16 0.15 -8.72
C VAL A 253 -8.51 -1.05 -8.02
N ILE A 254 -7.75 -1.92 -8.71
CA ILE A 254 -7.14 -3.11 -8.09
C ILE A 254 -5.61 -2.97 -8.03
N MET A 255 -5.15 -1.97 -7.28
CA MET A 255 -3.72 -1.70 -7.05
C MET A 255 -2.94 -2.91 -6.50
N PRO A 256 -1.84 -3.36 -7.17
CA PRO A 256 -1.06 -4.50 -6.73
C PRO A 256 -0.41 -4.30 -5.35
N HIS A 257 0.20 -3.14 -5.10
CA HIS A 257 0.94 -2.85 -3.87
C HIS A 257 0.03 -2.82 -2.63
N ASN A 258 -1.24 -2.45 -2.81
CA ASN A 258 -2.22 -2.36 -1.73
C ASN A 258 -2.57 -3.76 -1.17
N LEU A 259 -2.48 -4.81 -2.00
CA LEU A 259 -2.65 -6.21 -1.56
C LEU A 259 -1.53 -6.66 -0.60
N TYR A 260 -0.29 -6.21 -0.84
CA TYR A 260 0.83 -6.41 0.10
C TYR A 260 0.60 -5.64 1.39
N LEU A 261 0.28 -4.35 1.28
CA LEU A 261 0.05 -3.47 2.43
C LEU A 261 -1.03 -4.01 3.36
N HIS A 262 -2.20 -4.35 2.82
CA HIS A 262 -3.32 -4.82 3.64
C HIS A 262 -3.02 -6.15 4.35
N SER A 263 -2.26 -7.05 3.71
CA SER A 263 -1.78 -8.29 4.36
C SER A 263 -0.84 -8.03 5.56
N ALA A 264 -0.19 -6.86 5.62
CA ALA A 264 0.63 -6.42 6.74
C ALA A 264 -0.18 -5.61 7.78
N LEU A 265 -1.07 -4.71 7.36
CA LEU A 265 -1.84 -3.84 8.26
C LEU A 265 -2.72 -4.65 9.24
N VAL A 266 -3.26 -5.80 8.83
CA VAL A 266 -4.02 -6.69 9.74
C VAL A 266 -3.18 -7.25 10.88
N MET A 267 -1.84 -7.27 10.77
CA MET A 267 -0.93 -7.71 11.84
C MET A 267 -0.79 -6.68 12.97
N THR A 268 -1.33 -5.45 12.81
CA THR A 268 -1.39 -4.42 13.87
C THR A 268 -2.44 -4.72 14.95
N ARG A 269 -3.28 -5.75 14.78
CA ARG A 269 -4.31 -6.14 15.76
C ARG A 269 -3.96 -7.47 16.41
N LYS A 270 -3.96 -7.52 17.74
CA LYS A 270 -3.55 -8.73 18.48
C LYS A 270 -4.59 -9.83 18.26
N THR A 271 -4.18 -10.88 17.56
CA THR A 271 -5.00 -12.06 17.26
C THR A 271 -4.23 -13.30 17.73
N ASP A 272 -4.78 -14.03 18.70
CA ASP A 272 -4.27 -15.36 19.00
C ASP A 272 -4.53 -16.28 17.79
N ARG A 273 -3.46 -16.89 17.29
CA ARG A 273 -3.47 -17.77 16.12
C ARG A 273 -3.52 -19.25 16.50
N ASN A 274 -3.41 -19.59 17.79
CA ASN A 274 -3.61 -20.97 18.26
C ASN A 274 -5.10 -21.31 18.32
N SER A 275 -5.95 -20.37 18.73
CA SER A 275 -7.40 -20.51 18.68
C SER A 275 -7.96 -20.32 17.26
N LYS A 276 -8.41 -21.44 16.65
CA LYS A 276 -9.21 -21.43 15.41
C LYS A 276 -10.44 -20.51 15.51
N SER A 277 -11.00 -20.32 16.71
CA SER A 277 -12.11 -19.41 16.94
C SER A 277 -11.68 -17.95 16.80
N LYS A 278 -10.51 -17.56 17.32
CA LYS A 278 -9.98 -16.19 17.19
C LYS A 278 -9.62 -15.85 15.75
N ILE A 279 -9.03 -16.79 15.01
CA ILE A 279 -8.79 -16.64 13.57
C ILE A 279 -10.10 -16.42 12.82
N LYS A 280 -11.16 -17.21 13.09
CA LYS A 280 -12.47 -17.01 12.45
C LYS A 280 -13.10 -15.66 12.80
N GLU A 281 -12.96 -15.24 14.05
CA GLU A 281 -13.46 -13.96 14.55
C GLU A 281 -12.77 -12.76 13.87
N ALA A 282 -11.43 -12.75 13.83
CA ALA A 282 -10.65 -11.68 13.21
C ALA A 282 -10.94 -11.55 11.70
N ASN A 283 -10.97 -12.68 10.98
CA ASN A 283 -11.34 -12.70 9.56
C ASN A 283 -12.75 -12.14 9.30
N PHE A 284 -13.70 -12.37 10.20
CA PHE A 284 -15.05 -11.80 10.09
C PHE A 284 -15.05 -10.29 10.30
N TYR A 285 -14.44 -9.79 11.38
CA TYR A 285 -14.43 -8.34 11.66
C TYR A 285 -13.63 -7.55 10.62
N PHE A 286 -12.47 -8.04 10.18
CA PHE A 286 -11.74 -7.42 9.07
C PHE A 286 -12.53 -7.49 7.75
N GLY A 287 -13.20 -8.60 7.43
CA GLY A 287 -14.04 -8.68 6.24
C GLY A 287 -15.19 -7.67 6.23
N VAL A 288 -15.85 -7.46 7.37
CA VAL A 288 -16.89 -6.43 7.53
C VAL A 288 -16.29 -5.02 7.43
N GLU A 289 -15.12 -4.78 8.02
CA GLU A 289 -14.43 -3.50 7.92
C GLU A 289 -14.02 -3.17 6.48
N SER A 290 -13.36 -4.09 5.77
CA SER A 290 -12.96 -3.90 4.38
C SER A 290 -14.16 -3.67 3.45
N ALA A 291 -15.30 -4.33 3.72
CA ALA A 291 -16.53 -4.08 2.96
C ALA A 291 -17.06 -2.65 3.16
N LEU A 292 -17.07 -2.15 4.40
CA LEU A 292 -17.50 -0.78 4.71
C LEU A 292 -16.54 0.27 4.14
N ALA A 293 -15.23 0.02 4.22
CA ALA A 293 -14.20 0.92 3.72
C ALA A 293 -14.21 1.01 2.19
N LEU A 294 -14.30 -0.12 1.48
CA LEU A 294 -14.39 -0.14 0.01
C LEU A 294 -15.75 0.34 -0.52
N LEU A 295 -16.83 0.17 0.24
CA LEU A 295 -18.11 0.82 -0.08
C LEU A 295 -17.99 2.35 0.04
N CYS A 296 -17.25 2.85 1.03
CA CYS A 296 -16.96 4.28 1.14
C CYS A 296 -16.13 4.79 -0.05
N SER A 297 -15.08 4.06 -0.46
CA SER A 297 -14.29 4.46 -1.64
C SER A 297 -15.13 4.41 -2.91
N PHE A 298 -15.85 3.31 -3.18
CA PHE A 298 -16.76 3.18 -4.33
C PHE A 298 -17.72 4.37 -4.46
N LEU A 299 -18.31 4.83 -3.35
CA LEU A 299 -19.23 5.97 -3.35
C LEU A 299 -18.55 7.32 -3.66
N ILE A 300 -17.24 7.43 -3.48
CA ILE A 300 -16.43 8.61 -3.85
C ILE A 300 -16.01 8.51 -5.32
N ASN A 301 -15.45 7.37 -5.75
CA ASN A 301 -15.10 7.10 -7.14
C ASN A 301 -16.33 7.28 -8.07
N MET A 302 -17.48 6.72 -7.66
CA MET A 302 -18.76 6.86 -8.36
C MET A 302 -19.19 8.33 -8.48
N ALA A 303 -18.98 9.16 -7.45
CA ALA A 303 -19.31 10.57 -7.51
C ALA A 303 -18.46 11.31 -8.56
N ILE A 304 -17.18 10.96 -8.71
CA ILE A 304 -16.29 11.53 -9.73
C ILE A 304 -16.73 11.10 -11.14
N VAL A 305 -16.94 9.80 -11.39
CA VAL A 305 -17.44 9.31 -12.69
C VAL A 305 -18.76 10.00 -13.05
N VAL A 306 -19.70 10.14 -12.10
CA VAL A 306 -20.99 10.80 -12.29
C VAL A 306 -20.84 12.30 -12.57
N VAL A 307 -19.95 13.00 -11.87
CA VAL A 307 -19.64 14.42 -12.15
C VAL A 307 -19.13 14.57 -13.58
N PHE A 308 -18.08 13.86 -13.96
CA PHE A 308 -17.48 14.03 -15.29
C PHE A 308 -18.36 13.51 -16.43
N ALA A 309 -19.20 12.50 -16.18
CA ALA A 309 -20.31 12.16 -17.08
C ALA A 309 -21.27 13.34 -17.27
N SER A 310 -21.84 13.88 -16.19
CA SER A 310 -22.81 14.99 -16.27
C SER A 310 -22.24 16.30 -16.84
N VAL A 311 -20.93 16.53 -16.68
CA VAL A 311 -20.26 17.80 -17.02
C VAL A 311 -19.53 17.78 -18.37
N PHE A 312 -18.95 16.63 -18.77
CA PHE A 312 -18.08 16.52 -19.95
C PHE A 312 -18.67 15.65 -21.07
N TYR A 313 -19.52 14.66 -20.76
CA TYR A 313 -20.10 13.74 -21.75
C TYR A 313 -21.27 14.36 -22.55
N SER A 314 -21.01 15.51 -23.19
CA SER A 314 -21.90 16.15 -24.15
C SER A 314 -21.37 15.98 -25.57
N HIS A 315 -22.24 15.56 -26.49
CA HIS A 315 -21.87 15.05 -27.80
C HIS A 315 -21.05 16.05 -28.65
N ASN A 316 -20.05 15.53 -29.37
CA ASN A 316 -19.26 16.17 -30.45
C ASN A 316 -17.98 16.98 -30.11
N ASN A 317 -17.46 17.00 -28.88
CA ASN A 317 -16.25 17.80 -28.53
C ASN A 317 -15.01 17.02 -28.05
N ILE A 318 -14.91 15.71 -28.32
CA ILE A 318 -13.73 14.91 -27.97
C ILE A 318 -12.57 15.23 -28.93
N LYS A 319 -11.58 16.00 -28.46
CA LYS A 319 -10.24 16.11 -29.07
C LYS A 319 -9.13 15.50 -28.22
N SER A 320 -9.34 15.42 -26.92
CA SER A 320 -8.53 14.72 -25.92
C SER A 320 -9.45 14.39 -24.74
N LEU A 321 -9.10 13.38 -23.96
CA LEU A 321 -9.68 13.20 -22.63
C LEU A 321 -9.12 14.27 -21.69
N PRO A 322 -9.88 14.72 -20.67
CA PRO A 322 -9.34 15.55 -19.60
C PRO A 322 -8.47 14.69 -18.68
N GLY A 323 -7.42 15.28 -18.12
CA GLY A 323 -6.71 14.74 -16.95
C GLY A 323 -6.88 15.62 -15.71
N LEU A 324 -6.13 15.32 -14.66
CA LEU A 324 -6.26 15.94 -13.33
C LEU A 324 -6.16 17.47 -13.31
N TYR A 325 -5.43 18.06 -14.27
CA TYR A 325 -5.26 19.51 -14.39
C TYR A 325 -6.46 20.18 -15.08
N ASP A 326 -6.88 19.65 -16.23
CA ASP A 326 -8.00 20.19 -17.02
C ASP A 326 -9.34 20.03 -16.31
N ALA A 327 -9.48 18.97 -15.50
CA ALA A 327 -10.61 18.74 -14.61
C ALA A 327 -11.01 19.99 -13.79
N ALA A 328 -10.04 20.69 -13.21
CA ALA A 328 -10.30 21.90 -12.41
C ALA A 328 -10.86 23.07 -13.23
N ASP A 329 -10.46 23.18 -14.50
CA ASP A 329 -10.94 24.20 -15.44
C ASP A 329 -12.32 23.85 -16.00
N VAL A 330 -12.58 22.57 -16.28
CA VAL A 330 -13.87 22.01 -16.69
C VAL A 330 -14.94 22.24 -15.63
N LEU A 331 -14.65 21.87 -14.36
CA LEU A 331 -15.56 22.09 -13.23
C LEU A 331 -15.78 23.59 -12.98
N SER A 332 -14.72 24.41 -13.07
CA SER A 332 -14.83 25.86 -12.88
C SER A 332 -15.73 26.56 -13.90
N ARG A 333 -15.91 26.00 -15.11
CA ARG A 333 -16.73 26.57 -16.19
C ARG A 333 -18.20 26.16 -16.11
N THR A 334 -18.52 25.08 -15.41
CA THR A 334 -19.83 24.42 -15.43
C THR A 334 -20.54 24.46 -14.09
N LEU A 335 -19.83 24.18 -12.99
CA LEU A 335 -20.31 24.30 -11.61
C LEU A 335 -19.97 25.66 -10.99
N GLY A 336 -19.00 26.37 -11.57
CA GLY A 336 -18.57 27.71 -11.17
C GLY A 336 -17.25 27.71 -10.40
N SER A 337 -16.74 28.91 -10.11
CA SER A 337 -15.37 29.12 -9.60
C SER A 337 -15.06 28.45 -8.25
N GLY A 338 -16.08 28.11 -7.45
CA GLY A 338 -15.92 27.37 -6.20
C GLY A 338 -15.48 25.91 -6.40
N ALA A 339 -15.99 25.23 -7.45
CA ALA A 339 -15.68 23.82 -7.71
C ALA A 339 -14.18 23.60 -7.98
N ARG A 340 -13.52 24.55 -8.67
CA ARG A 340 -12.06 24.57 -8.85
C ARG A 340 -11.28 24.30 -7.55
N TYR A 341 -11.76 24.86 -6.44
CA TYR A 341 -11.13 24.72 -5.12
C TYR A 341 -11.60 23.48 -4.35
N LEU A 342 -12.83 23.01 -4.57
CA LEU A 342 -13.30 21.72 -4.02
C LEU A 342 -12.52 20.56 -4.63
N TRP A 343 -12.46 20.47 -5.96
CA TRP A 343 -11.61 19.54 -6.70
C TRP A 343 -10.16 19.52 -6.19
N ALA A 344 -9.53 20.70 -6.07
CA ALA A 344 -8.14 20.79 -5.66
C ALA A 344 -7.91 20.44 -4.18
N VAL A 345 -8.86 20.70 -3.28
CA VAL A 345 -8.77 20.26 -1.87
C VAL A 345 -8.97 18.76 -1.75
N GLY A 346 -9.89 18.17 -2.52
CA GLY A 346 -10.06 16.72 -2.63
C GLY A 346 -8.82 16.03 -3.19
N LEU A 347 -8.27 16.53 -4.31
CA LEU A 347 -7.06 16.03 -4.94
C LEU A 347 -5.81 16.18 -4.05
N LEU A 348 -5.73 17.25 -3.25
CA LEU A 348 -4.68 17.41 -2.24
C LEU A 348 -4.81 16.34 -1.14
N ALA A 349 -6.01 16.12 -0.61
CA ALA A 349 -6.26 15.10 0.39
C ALA A 349 -5.95 13.69 -0.14
N ALA A 350 -6.31 13.39 -1.39
CA ALA A 350 -5.97 12.17 -2.11
C ALA A 350 -4.46 11.94 -2.16
N GLY A 351 -3.71 12.86 -2.79
CA GLY A 351 -2.26 12.74 -2.94
C GLY A 351 -1.50 12.62 -1.62
N GLN A 352 -1.86 13.42 -0.60
CA GLN A 352 -1.31 13.32 0.74
C GLN A 352 -1.58 11.95 1.39
N SER A 353 -2.84 11.49 1.33
CA SER A 353 -3.22 10.21 1.93
C SER A 353 -2.54 9.02 1.25
N SER A 354 -2.40 9.05 -0.08
CA SER A 354 -1.73 8.00 -0.82
C SER A 354 -0.22 7.97 -0.55
N THR A 355 0.50 9.10 -0.57
CA THR A 355 1.96 9.11 -0.34
C THR A 355 2.39 8.50 0.98
N MET A 356 1.57 8.61 2.02
CA MET A 356 1.78 7.93 3.30
C MET A 356 1.52 6.41 3.21
N THR A 357 0.56 6.01 2.38
CA THR A 357 0.13 4.63 2.12
C THR A 357 1.13 3.89 1.23
N GLY A 358 1.59 4.50 0.14
CA GLY A 358 2.69 4.01 -0.71
C GLY A 358 4.01 3.86 0.06
N THR A 359 4.31 4.78 0.98
CA THR A 359 5.48 4.67 1.88
C THR A 359 5.42 3.39 2.74
N PHE A 360 4.26 3.07 3.33
CA PHE A 360 4.09 1.80 4.05
C PHE A 360 4.19 0.58 3.12
N ALA A 361 3.57 0.64 1.93
CA ALA A 361 3.58 -0.47 0.99
C ALA A 361 5.00 -0.83 0.56
N GLY A 362 5.80 0.16 0.15
CA GLY A 362 7.22 -0.02 -0.19
C GLY A 362 8.07 -0.51 0.98
N GLN A 363 7.83 0.01 2.19
CA GLN A 363 8.52 -0.48 3.38
C GLN A 363 8.24 -1.97 3.64
N TYR A 364 6.98 -2.41 3.63
CA TYR A 364 6.61 -3.82 3.83
C TYR A 364 7.05 -4.72 2.66
N VAL A 365 7.12 -4.21 1.44
CA VAL A 365 7.68 -4.94 0.29
C VAL A 365 9.17 -5.19 0.52
N VAL A 366 9.98 -4.14 0.70
CA VAL A 366 11.44 -4.28 0.83
C VAL A 366 11.83 -5.10 2.07
N GLU A 367 11.19 -4.88 3.22
CA GLU A 367 11.44 -5.69 4.42
C GLU A 367 11.03 -7.16 4.27
N GLY A 368 10.03 -7.48 3.44
CA GLY A 368 9.63 -8.87 3.19
C GLY A 368 10.57 -9.62 2.23
N PHE A 369 11.08 -8.93 1.21
CA PHE A 369 11.97 -9.52 0.20
C PHE A 369 13.45 -9.58 0.63
N PHE A 370 13.93 -8.61 1.42
CA PHE A 370 15.35 -8.52 1.81
C PHE A 370 15.59 -8.62 3.33
N GLY A 371 14.52 -8.66 4.14
CA GLY A 371 14.63 -8.63 5.59
C GLY A 371 14.99 -7.23 6.12
N LYS A 372 15.46 -7.18 7.38
CA LYS A 372 15.83 -5.93 8.07
C LYS A 372 17.20 -5.41 7.60
N ILE A 373 17.26 -4.83 6.39
CA ILE A 373 18.50 -4.25 5.80
C ILE A 373 19.16 -3.23 6.75
N PHE A 374 18.36 -2.40 7.43
CA PHE A 374 18.82 -1.39 8.37
C PHE A 374 18.15 -1.52 9.73
N SER A 375 18.95 -1.46 10.79
CA SER A 375 18.49 -1.50 12.19
C SER A 375 17.65 -0.29 12.56
N ASN A 376 18.13 0.92 12.26
CA ASN A 376 17.44 2.17 12.55
C ASN A 376 16.22 2.37 11.60
N PRO A 377 14.96 2.47 12.12
CA PRO A 377 13.77 2.62 11.29
C PRO A 377 13.77 3.87 10.40
N TRP A 378 14.27 5.00 10.92
CA TRP A 378 14.33 6.28 10.20
C TRP A 378 15.19 6.19 8.94
N LYS A 379 16.36 5.52 9.03
CA LYS A 379 17.21 5.27 7.86
C LYS A 379 16.55 4.32 6.86
N ARG A 380 15.77 3.35 7.33
CA ARG A 380 15.11 2.37 6.47
C ARG A 380 13.99 3.00 5.63
N VAL A 381 13.09 3.75 6.27
CA VAL A 381 12.00 4.49 5.60
C VAL A 381 12.57 5.50 4.60
N ALA A 382 13.62 6.25 4.98
CA ALA A 382 14.26 7.21 4.08
C ALA A 382 14.92 6.55 2.85
N VAL A 383 15.52 5.36 2.99
CA VAL A 383 16.10 4.64 1.86
C VAL A 383 15.02 4.02 0.96
N THR A 384 13.99 3.35 1.53
CA THR A 384 12.91 2.76 0.71
C THR A 384 12.10 3.82 -0.01
N ARG A 385 11.75 4.93 0.66
CA ARG A 385 11.06 6.04 0.00
C ARG A 385 11.97 6.79 -0.97
N GLY A 386 13.29 6.85 -0.73
CA GLY A 386 14.26 7.41 -1.67
C GLY A 386 14.36 6.61 -2.98
N ILE A 387 14.30 5.27 -2.91
CA ILE A 387 14.30 4.39 -4.10
C ILE A 387 13.06 4.64 -4.97
N ALA A 388 11.90 4.91 -4.38
CA ALA A 388 10.66 5.18 -5.11
C ALA A 388 10.52 6.65 -5.56
N ILE A 389 10.71 7.63 -4.66
CA ILE A 389 10.54 9.06 -4.96
C ILE A 389 11.56 9.58 -5.96
N ILE A 390 12.84 9.17 -5.93
CA ILE A 390 13.87 9.79 -6.79
C ILE A 390 13.58 9.54 -8.28
N PRO A 391 13.30 8.30 -8.76
CA PRO A 391 12.81 8.06 -10.11
C PRO A 391 11.52 8.84 -10.41
N SER A 392 10.55 8.82 -9.48
CA SER A 392 9.24 9.43 -9.68
C SER A 392 9.30 10.96 -9.84
N MET A 393 10.13 11.66 -9.05
CA MET A 393 10.39 13.09 -9.23
C MET A 393 11.12 13.40 -10.54
N LEU A 394 12.08 12.56 -10.96
CA LEU A 394 12.77 12.77 -12.23
C LEU A 394 11.78 12.65 -13.41
N VAL A 395 10.93 11.62 -13.41
CA VAL A 395 9.85 11.49 -14.41
C VAL A 395 8.91 12.69 -14.34
N ALA A 396 8.44 13.06 -13.14
CA ALA A 396 7.51 14.19 -12.97
C ALA A 396 8.08 15.54 -13.44
N VAL A 397 9.39 15.80 -13.26
CA VAL A 397 10.05 17.04 -13.69
C VAL A 397 10.38 17.05 -15.18
N PHE A 398 10.67 15.92 -15.81
CA PHE A 398 10.95 15.85 -17.25
C PHE A 398 9.69 15.70 -18.12
N ALA A 399 8.62 15.08 -17.60
CA ALA A 399 7.40 14.78 -18.36
C ALA A 399 6.31 15.87 -18.34
N VAL A 400 6.63 17.08 -17.86
CA VAL A 400 5.68 18.17 -17.51
C VAL A 400 4.65 18.52 -18.59
N ASN A 401 4.93 18.21 -19.86
CA ASN A 401 4.09 18.56 -21.01
C ASN A 401 3.15 17.43 -21.49
N HIS A 402 3.15 16.24 -20.87
CA HIS A 402 2.40 15.06 -21.34
C HIS A 402 1.77 14.22 -20.20
N PHE A 403 1.47 14.82 -19.04
CA PHE A 403 1.05 14.08 -17.84
C PHE A 403 -0.17 13.19 -18.04
N ASP A 404 -1.22 13.69 -18.69
CA ASP A 404 -2.53 13.02 -18.72
C ASP A 404 -2.45 11.69 -19.52
N THR A 405 -1.59 11.64 -20.54
CA THR A 405 -1.23 10.41 -21.28
C THR A 405 -0.32 9.48 -20.46
N MET A 406 0.49 10.02 -19.55
CA MET A 406 1.27 9.18 -18.63
C MET A 406 0.39 8.56 -17.54
N GLY A 407 -0.61 9.29 -17.02
CA GLY A 407 -1.56 8.77 -16.03
C GLY A 407 -2.31 7.54 -16.51
N GLU A 408 -2.84 7.59 -17.74
CA GLU A 408 -3.45 6.44 -18.43
C GLU A 408 -2.48 5.25 -18.54
N LEU A 409 -1.26 5.49 -19.03
CA LEU A 409 -0.23 4.45 -19.18
C LEU A 409 0.24 3.84 -17.84
N LEU A 410 0.25 4.63 -16.76
CA LEU A 410 0.58 4.17 -15.41
C LEU A 410 -0.54 3.30 -14.83
N ASN A 411 -1.81 3.66 -15.04
CA ASN A 411 -2.95 2.82 -14.67
C ASN A 411 -2.98 1.49 -15.47
N VAL A 412 -2.63 1.52 -16.76
CA VAL A 412 -2.43 0.30 -17.56
C VAL A 412 -1.26 -0.54 -17.03
N LEU A 413 -0.16 0.09 -16.57
CA LEU A 413 0.96 -0.60 -15.93
C LEU A 413 0.55 -1.31 -14.63
N GLN A 414 -0.28 -0.69 -13.77
CA GLN A 414 -0.84 -1.37 -12.59
C GLN A 414 -1.64 -2.63 -12.99
N SER A 415 -2.46 -2.52 -14.03
CA SER A 415 -3.21 -3.64 -14.63
C SER A 415 -2.30 -4.80 -15.09
N LEU A 416 -1.11 -4.48 -15.64
CA LEU A 416 -0.11 -5.48 -16.05
C LEU A 416 0.67 -6.09 -14.87
N CYS A 417 0.87 -5.33 -13.78
CA CYS A 417 1.54 -5.81 -12.56
C CYS A 417 0.63 -6.66 -11.64
N LEU A 418 -0.69 -6.48 -11.72
CA LEU A 418 -1.68 -7.18 -10.87
C LEU A 418 -1.59 -8.72 -10.92
N PRO A 419 -1.49 -9.40 -12.08
CA PRO A 419 -1.37 -10.86 -12.14
C PRO A 419 -0.18 -11.42 -11.34
N ALA A 420 0.94 -10.69 -11.31
CA ALA A 420 2.14 -11.09 -10.55
C ALA A 420 1.91 -11.06 -9.03
N THR A 421 0.89 -10.36 -8.55
CA THR A 421 0.50 -10.31 -7.13
C THR A 421 -0.64 -11.29 -6.83
N LEU A 422 -1.64 -11.36 -7.71
CA LEU A 422 -2.81 -12.22 -7.56
C LEU A 422 -2.46 -13.72 -7.62
N ILE A 423 -1.55 -14.12 -8.51
CA ILE A 423 -1.16 -15.54 -8.67
C ILE A 423 -0.50 -16.10 -7.38
N PRO A 424 0.48 -15.42 -6.74
CA PRO A 424 0.95 -15.80 -5.42
C PRO A 424 -0.14 -15.89 -4.35
N ILE A 425 -1.04 -14.90 -4.23
CA ILE A 425 -2.11 -14.90 -3.22
C ILE A 425 -2.98 -16.16 -3.36
N LEU A 426 -3.46 -16.45 -4.58
CA LEU A 426 -4.30 -17.61 -4.86
C LEU A 426 -3.56 -18.93 -4.59
N LYS A 427 -2.28 -19.03 -4.99
CA LYS A 427 -1.45 -20.24 -4.74
C LYS A 427 -1.19 -20.47 -3.25
N LEU A 428 -0.82 -19.41 -2.52
CA LEU A 428 -0.46 -19.49 -1.10
C LEU A 428 -1.68 -19.85 -0.24
N ILE A 429 -2.85 -19.26 -0.52
CA ILE A 429 -4.10 -19.58 0.18
C ILE A 429 -4.64 -20.97 -0.15
N SER A 430 -4.38 -21.46 -1.36
CA SER A 430 -4.73 -22.84 -1.76
C SER A 430 -3.76 -23.89 -1.17
N SER A 431 -2.58 -23.48 -0.69
CA SER A 431 -1.59 -24.39 -0.13
C SER A 431 -1.90 -24.78 1.32
N LYS A 432 -2.09 -26.09 1.54
CA LYS A 432 -2.18 -26.68 2.89
C LYS A 432 -0.90 -26.45 3.70
N ASP A 433 0.26 -26.37 3.04
CA ASP A 433 1.56 -26.21 3.71
C ASP A 433 1.83 -24.76 4.17
N VAL A 434 0.99 -23.81 3.75
CA VAL A 434 1.01 -22.40 4.18
C VAL A 434 -0.14 -22.11 5.13
N MET A 435 -1.37 -22.50 4.77
CA MET A 435 -2.57 -22.22 5.56
C MET A 435 -2.84 -23.25 6.69
N GLY A 436 -2.13 -24.38 6.68
CA GLY A 436 -2.25 -25.46 7.69
C GLY A 436 -1.10 -25.53 8.68
N LYS A 437 0.02 -24.82 8.45
CA LYS A 437 1.06 -24.67 9.47
C LYS A 437 0.50 -23.88 10.65
N LYS A 438 0.70 -24.38 11.88
CA LYS A 438 0.66 -23.54 13.07
C LYS A 438 1.74 -22.46 12.89
N PRO A 439 1.48 -21.18 13.17
CA PRO A 439 2.47 -20.14 12.96
C PRO A 439 3.66 -20.38 13.89
N THR A 440 4.84 -20.56 13.31
CA THR A 440 6.09 -20.58 14.05
C THR A 440 6.27 -19.23 14.72
N VAL A 441 6.27 -19.22 16.06
CA VAL A 441 6.76 -18.08 16.81
C VAL A 441 8.22 -17.91 16.41
N MET A 442 8.57 -16.73 15.89
CA MET A 442 9.95 -16.37 15.63
C MET A 442 10.61 -16.03 16.97
N GLU A 443 10.97 -17.06 17.73
CA GLU A 443 11.80 -16.90 18.92
C GLU A 443 13.11 -16.23 18.49
N THR A 444 13.35 -15.04 19.03
CA THR A 444 14.61 -14.32 18.86
C THR A 444 15.68 -15.06 19.65
N ASN A 445 16.30 -16.06 19.02
CA ASN A 445 17.36 -16.87 19.60
C ASN A 445 18.43 -15.99 20.25
N ASN A 446 18.39 -15.94 21.59
CA ASN A 446 19.40 -15.30 22.41
C ASN A 446 20.09 -16.40 23.23
N THR A 447 21.42 -16.31 23.34
CA THR A 447 22.33 -17.30 23.93
C THR A 447 22.43 -18.69 23.28
N ASN A 448 23.69 -19.03 22.93
CA ASN A 448 24.37 -20.32 23.11
C ASN A 448 23.63 -21.60 22.64
N GLY A 449 23.99 -22.08 21.46
CA GLY A 449 23.32 -23.21 20.83
C GLY A 449 23.61 -24.59 21.43
N TYR A 450 22.55 -25.38 21.55
CA TYR A 450 22.56 -26.82 21.31
C TYR A 450 21.43 -27.16 20.33
N GLN A 451 21.66 -28.09 19.41
CA GLN A 451 20.60 -28.60 18.55
C GLN A 451 19.70 -29.56 19.35
N VAL A 452 18.40 -29.29 19.39
CA VAL A 452 17.38 -30.29 19.74
C VAL A 452 16.26 -30.19 18.70
N ILE A 453 16.28 -31.08 17.71
CA ILE A 453 15.21 -31.23 16.73
C ILE A 453 14.17 -32.19 17.32
N ASN A 454 13.20 -31.66 18.05
CA ASN A 454 12.07 -32.47 18.54
C ASN A 454 10.91 -32.40 17.54
N GLU A 455 10.84 -33.38 16.65
CA GLU A 455 9.61 -33.68 15.92
C GLU A 455 8.53 -34.15 16.90
N VAL A 456 7.46 -33.36 17.05
CA VAL A 456 6.22 -33.80 17.72
C VAL A 456 5.15 -34.00 16.66
N GLY A 457 5.17 -35.19 16.04
CA GLY A 457 4.06 -35.67 15.22
C GLY A 457 2.95 -36.30 16.08
N VAL A 458 1.85 -36.67 15.40
CA VAL A 458 0.73 -37.47 15.94
C VAL A 458 -0.17 -36.68 16.94
N ASP A 459 -1.51 -36.70 16.89
CA ASP A 459 -2.44 -37.56 16.14
C ASP A 459 -3.62 -36.80 15.50
N SER A 460 -4.33 -37.49 14.60
CA SER A 460 -5.69 -37.28 14.03
C SER A 460 -6.24 -35.85 13.85
#